data_AF-A0AA42CG63-F1
#
_entry.id   AF-A0AA42CG63-F1
#
_cell.length_a   1.000
_cell.length_b   1.000
_cell.length_c   1.000
_cell.angle_alpha   90.00
_cell.angle_beta   90.00
_cell.angle_gamma   90.00
#
_symmetry.space_group_name_H-M   'P 1'
#
loop_
_entity.id
_entity.type
_entity.pdbx_description
1 polymer ?
#
loop_
_entity_poly.entity_id
_entity_poly.type
_entity_poly.pdbx_seq_one_letter_code
_entity_poly.pdbx_strand_id
1 'polypeptide(L)'
;MQQQIATAPAAWQLRAQAATARVAAWAAAERGRFALWLPVLMAAGVAGYFTLTVEPPAWASAVALVLCLGLGGLAGYRPWLRAPCWAAAAVALGFGSAQLATARAPPLVEVPSRAAIVTGTVRMVEQLPQGRRVLLEQPSLDGGAALPRAVRVRLRAGDEVAVATGDTLRVRALLMRPAPPA
;
A
#
# COMPACT_ATOMS: atom_id res chain seq x y z
N MET A 1 -59.17 -36.08 5.17
CA MET A 1 -58.85 -35.20 4.02
C MET A 1 -58.36 -33.86 4.57
N GLN A 2 -57.04 -33.67 4.70
CA GLN A 2 -56.42 -32.38 5.02
C GLN A 2 -55.75 -31.86 3.74
N GLN A 3 -56.28 -30.77 3.18
CA GLN A 3 -55.71 -30.13 2.00
C GLN A 3 -54.52 -29.25 2.42
N GLN A 4 -53.31 -29.62 1.99
CA GLN A 4 -52.12 -28.79 2.07
C GLN A 4 -52.25 -27.61 1.08
N ILE A 5 -52.36 -26.40 1.61
CA ILE A 5 -52.26 -25.17 0.82
C ILE A 5 -50.78 -24.98 0.48
N ALA A 6 -50.39 -25.31 -0.76
CA ALA A 6 -49.08 -25.00 -1.29
C ALA A 6 -48.98 -23.48 -1.47
N THR A 7 -48.28 -22.80 -0.56
CA THR A 7 -48.00 -21.37 -0.70
C THR A 7 -46.99 -21.16 -1.82
N ALA A 8 -47.38 -20.46 -2.88
CA ALA A 8 -46.46 -20.08 -3.94
C ALA A 8 -45.34 -19.18 -3.36
N PRO A 9 -44.07 -19.42 -3.71
CA PRO A 9 -42.98 -18.64 -3.15
C PRO A 9 -43.08 -17.18 -3.60
N ALA A 10 -42.93 -16.26 -2.65
CA ALA A 10 -42.94 -14.83 -2.95
C ALA A 10 -41.78 -14.46 -3.89
N ALA A 11 -41.96 -13.45 -4.74
CA ALA A 11 -40.95 -13.06 -5.74
C ALA A 11 -39.55 -12.76 -5.16
N TRP A 12 -39.46 -12.33 -3.90
CA TRP A 12 -38.18 -12.13 -3.21
C TRP A 12 -37.47 -13.46 -2.86
N GLN A 13 -38.22 -14.55 -2.61
CA GLN A 13 -37.67 -15.88 -2.35
C GLN A 13 -37.04 -16.47 -3.60
N LEU A 14 -37.71 -16.31 -4.76
CA LEU A 14 -37.17 -16.73 -6.06
C LEU A 14 -35.89 -15.95 -6.42
N ARG A 15 -35.86 -14.63 -6.14
CA ARG A 15 -34.66 -13.80 -6.33
C ARG A 15 -33.52 -14.19 -5.38
N ALA A 16 -33.83 -14.47 -4.12
CA ALA A 16 -32.84 -14.93 -3.14
C ALA A 16 -32.25 -16.29 -3.53
N GLN A 17 -33.09 -17.24 -3.97
CA GLN A 17 -32.67 -18.56 -4.46
C GLN A 17 -31.81 -18.45 -5.74
N ALA A 18 -32.17 -17.57 -6.66
CA ALA A 18 -31.38 -17.32 -7.85
C ALA A 18 -30.00 -16.72 -7.49
N ALA A 19 -29.95 -15.80 -6.52
CA ALA A 19 -28.70 -15.22 -6.05
C ALA A 19 -27.80 -16.27 -5.37
N THR A 20 -28.35 -17.10 -4.48
CA THR A 20 -27.58 -18.16 -3.82
C THR A 20 -27.07 -19.20 -4.82
N ALA A 21 -27.88 -19.59 -5.80
CA ALA A 21 -27.47 -20.50 -6.87
C ALA A 21 -26.33 -19.91 -7.72
N ARG A 22 -26.38 -18.62 -8.04
CA ARG A 22 -25.31 -17.92 -8.78
C ARG A 22 -24.00 -17.84 -8.00
N VAL A 23 -24.08 -17.53 -6.70
CA VAL A 23 -22.91 -17.50 -5.82
C VAL A 23 -22.30 -18.91 -5.69
N ALA A 24 -23.14 -19.93 -5.52
CA ALA A 24 -22.69 -21.32 -5.46
C ALA A 24 -22.04 -21.79 -6.78
N ALA A 25 -22.61 -21.42 -7.93
CA ALA A 25 -22.06 -21.73 -9.24
C ALA A 25 -20.70 -21.03 -9.47
N TRP A 26 -20.59 -19.75 -9.11
CA TRP A 26 -19.31 -19.02 -9.16
C TRP A 26 -18.28 -19.65 -8.23
N ALA A 27 -18.64 -19.93 -6.97
CA ALA A 27 -17.75 -20.55 -6.01
C ALA A 27 -17.31 -21.94 -6.47
N ALA A 28 -18.19 -22.70 -7.11
CA ALA A 28 -17.88 -24.01 -7.69
C ALA A 28 -16.92 -23.91 -8.88
N ALA A 29 -17.08 -22.90 -9.74
CA ALA A 29 -16.20 -22.62 -10.87
C ALA A 29 -14.80 -22.14 -10.43
N GLU A 30 -14.73 -21.43 -9.32
CA GLU A 30 -13.49 -20.87 -8.75
C GLU A 30 -12.81 -21.81 -7.74
N ARG A 31 -13.32 -23.03 -7.56
CA ARG A 31 -12.70 -24.03 -6.68
C ARG A 31 -11.25 -24.29 -7.10
N GLY A 32 -10.35 -24.19 -6.13
CA GLY A 32 -8.90 -24.32 -6.34
C GLY A 32 -8.19 -23.03 -6.76
N ARG A 33 -8.93 -21.94 -7.06
CA ARG A 33 -8.37 -20.65 -7.49
C ARG A 33 -8.57 -19.52 -6.49
N PHE A 34 -9.20 -19.78 -5.35
CA PHE A 34 -9.39 -18.76 -4.30
C PHE A 34 -8.09 -18.11 -3.81
N ALA A 35 -6.94 -18.77 -3.93
CA ALA A 35 -5.65 -18.16 -3.63
C ALA A 35 -5.34 -16.94 -4.52
N LEU A 36 -5.83 -16.92 -5.77
CA LEU A 36 -5.64 -15.82 -6.72
C LEU A 36 -6.45 -14.57 -6.33
N TRP A 37 -7.43 -14.70 -5.44
CA TRP A 37 -8.22 -13.58 -4.92
C TRP A 37 -7.54 -12.88 -3.75
N LEU A 38 -6.54 -13.50 -3.10
CA LEU A 38 -5.82 -12.87 -1.99
C LEU A 38 -5.21 -11.52 -2.37
N PRO A 39 -4.46 -11.37 -3.49
CA PRO A 39 -3.90 -10.08 -3.89
C PRO A 39 -4.98 -9.03 -4.17
N VAL A 40 -6.11 -9.44 -4.76
CA VAL A 40 -7.23 -8.53 -5.08
C VAL A 40 -7.86 -7.98 -3.79
N LEU A 41 -8.11 -8.84 -2.82
CA LEU A 41 -8.68 -8.45 -1.53
C LEU A 41 -7.70 -7.60 -0.71
N MET A 42 -6.42 -7.93 -0.72
CA MET A 42 -5.39 -7.10 -0.10
C MET A 42 -5.32 -5.72 -0.76
N ALA A 43 -5.33 -5.66 -2.10
CA ALA A 43 -5.33 -4.40 -2.85
C ALA A 43 -6.57 -3.55 -2.51
N ALA A 44 -7.74 -4.18 -2.33
CA ALA A 44 -8.94 -3.47 -1.87
C ALA A 44 -8.75 -2.86 -0.47
N GLY A 45 -8.10 -3.57 0.45
CA GLY A 45 -7.74 -3.05 1.77
C GLY A 45 -6.76 -1.87 1.70
N VAL A 46 -5.75 -1.94 0.84
CA VAL A 46 -4.80 -0.85 0.58
C VAL A 46 -5.52 0.37 0.01
N ALA A 47 -6.37 0.18 -1.00
CA ALA A 47 -7.15 1.26 -1.60
C ALA A 47 -8.04 1.93 -0.54
N GLY A 48 -8.76 1.13 0.27
CA GLY A 48 -9.58 1.61 1.38
C GLY A 48 -8.80 2.49 2.37
N TYR A 49 -7.58 2.08 2.74
CA TYR A 49 -6.72 2.89 3.61
C TYR A 49 -6.46 4.29 3.05
N PHE A 50 -6.12 4.41 1.76
CA PHE A 50 -5.83 5.71 1.13
C PHE A 50 -7.08 6.56 0.83
N THR A 51 -8.29 6.02 0.97
CA THR A 51 -9.51 6.83 0.91
C THR A 51 -9.82 7.56 2.22
N LEU A 52 -9.17 7.20 3.33
CA LEU A 52 -9.39 7.82 4.63
C LEU A 52 -8.75 9.21 4.69
N THR A 53 -9.52 10.18 5.16
CA THR A 53 -9.05 11.56 5.39
C THR A 53 -8.36 11.75 6.74
N VAL A 54 -8.57 10.83 7.68
CA VAL A 54 -8.01 10.86 9.02
C VAL A 54 -7.23 9.57 9.25
N GLU A 55 -6.03 9.70 9.82
CA GLU A 55 -5.20 8.52 10.10
C GLU A 55 -5.85 7.63 11.17
N PRO A 56 -6.15 6.37 10.84
CA PRO A 56 -6.66 5.42 11.81
C PRO A 56 -5.55 5.05 12.80
N PRO A 57 -5.89 4.74 14.07
CA PRO A 57 -4.89 4.36 15.06
C PRO A 57 -4.14 3.09 14.63
N ALA A 58 -2.85 3.02 14.95
CA ALA A 58 -1.96 1.94 14.50
C ALA A 58 -2.43 0.52 14.91
N TRP A 59 -3.19 0.41 16.00
CA TRP A 59 -3.72 -0.87 16.47
C TRP A 59 -4.99 -1.31 15.74
N ALA A 60 -5.69 -0.42 15.01
CA ALA A 60 -6.97 -0.73 14.39
C ALA A 60 -6.85 -1.87 13.37
N SER A 61 -5.80 -1.84 12.55
CA SER A 61 -5.53 -2.88 11.55
C SER A 61 -5.20 -4.23 12.20
N ALA A 62 -4.40 -4.23 13.27
CA ALA A 62 -4.07 -5.42 14.04
C ALA A 62 -5.31 -6.04 14.71
N VAL A 63 -6.15 -5.23 15.34
CA VAL A 63 -7.41 -5.70 15.96
C VAL A 63 -8.34 -6.27 14.91
N ALA A 64 -8.54 -5.58 13.78
CA ALA A 64 -9.37 -6.07 12.69
C ALA A 64 -8.87 -7.42 12.16
N LEU A 65 -7.56 -7.57 11.99
CA LEU A 65 -6.95 -8.83 11.56
C LEU A 65 -7.18 -9.97 12.56
N VAL A 66 -6.89 -9.73 13.85
CA VAL A 66 -7.06 -10.74 14.91
C VAL A 66 -8.52 -11.17 15.01
N LEU A 67 -9.47 -10.23 14.93
CA LEU A 67 -10.89 -10.55 14.93
C LEU A 67 -11.30 -11.39 13.71
N CYS A 68 -10.83 -11.04 12.51
CA CYS A 68 -11.17 -11.81 11.30
C CYS A 68 -10.59 -13.23 11.34
N LEU A 69 -9.34 -13.39 11.81
CA LEU A 69 -8.71 -14.70 11.96
C LEU A 69 -9.36 -15.51 13.08
N GLY A 70 -9.66 -14.89 14.23
CA GLY A 70 -10.35 -15.51 15.34
C GLY A 70 -11.74 -16.01 14.92
N LEU A 71 -12.56 -15.15 14.33
CA LEU A 71 -13.87 -15.53 13.81
C LEU A 71 -13.76 -16.61 12.72
N GLY A 72 -12.75 -16.54 11.84
CA GLY A 72 -12.50 -17.57 10.82
C GLY A 72 -12.11 -18.93 11.40
N GLY A 73 -11.36 -18.95 12.51
CA GLY A 73 -11.00 -20.15 13.26
C GLY A 73 -12.17 -20.74 14.05
N LEU A 74 -12.92 -19.89 14.76
CA LEU A 74 -14.15 -20.29 15.49
C LEU A 74 -15.29 -20.69 14.54
N ALA A 75 -15.28 -20.22 13.30
CA ALA A 75 -16.22 -20.62 12.25
C ALA A 75 -16.04 -22.08 11.79
N GLY A 76 -15.17 -22.87 12.42
CA GLY A 76 -15.10 -24.33 12.24
C GLY A 76 -16.48 -25.02 12.37
N TYR A 77 -17.40 -24.46 13.16
CA TYR A 77 -18.77 -24.97 13.33
C TYR A 77 -19.79 -24.47 12.29
N ARG A 78 -19.44 -23.48 11.45
CA ARG A 78 -20.32 -22.90 10.43
C ARG A 78 -19.53 -22.63 9.13
N PRO A 79 -19.51 -23.60 8.19
CA PRO A 79 -18.66 -23.52 7.00
C PRO A 79 -18.96 -22.30 6.11
N TRP A 80 -20.20 -21.80 6.12
CA TRP A 80 -20.61 -20.62 5.38
C TRP A 80 -19.98 -19.30 5.88
N LEU A 81 -19.52 -19.24 7.14
CA LEU A 81 -18.85 -18.06 7.71
C LEU A 81 -17.34 -18.05 7.44
N ARG A 82 -16.73 -19.19 7.10
CA ARG A 82 -15.28 -19.28 6.92
C ARG A 82 -14.79 -18.43 5.75
N ALA A 83 -15.44 -18.54 4.59
CA ALA A 83 -15.06 -17.80 3.40
C ALA A 83 -15.07 -16.28 3.58
N PRO A 84 -16.15 -15.63 4.10
CA PRO A 84 -16.14 -14.19 4.33
C PRO A 84 -15.13 -13.77 5.40
N CYS A 85 -14.89 -14.56 6.45
CA CYS A 85 -13.88 -14.25 7.47
C CYS A 85 -12.46 -14.23 6.87
N TRP A 86 -12.11 -15.22 6.03
CA TRP A 86 -10.81 -15.24 5.35
C TRP A 86 -10.67 -14.10 4.36
N ALA A 87 -11.74 -13.76 3.63
CA ALA A 87 -11.72 -12.61 2.73
C ALA A 87 -11.52 -11.29 3.50
N ALA A 88 -12.23 -11.10 4.61
CA ALA A 88 -12.06 -9.95 5.48
C ALA A 88 -10.65 -9.88 6.10
N ALA A 89 -10.07 -11.02 6.48
CA ALA A 89 -8.69 -11.08 6.97
C ALA A 89 -7.68 -10.64 5.88
N ALA A 90 -7.87 -11.04 4.62
CA ALA A 90 -7.04 -10.59 3.51
C ALA A 90 -7.14 -9.07 3.28
N VAL A 91 -8.34 -8.50 3.35
CA VAL A 91 -8.55 -7.04 3.29
C VAL A 91 -7.85 -6.34 4.47
N ALA A 92 -8.00 -6.86 5.69
CA ALA A 92 -7.35 -6.30 6.88
C ALA A 92 -5.82 -6.36 6.80
N LEU A 93 -5.26 -7.44 6.24
CA LEU A 93 -3.82 -7.56 5.95
C LEU A 93 -3.36 -6.49 4.96
N GLY A 94 -4.09 -6.31 3.86
CA GLY A 94 -3.80 -5.26 2.87
C GLY A 94 -3.81 -3.87 3.51
N PHE A 95 -4.86 -3.56 4.27
CA PHE A 95 -4.98 -2.30 5.00
C PHE A 95 -3.83 -2.08 6.00
N GLY A 96 -3.51 -3.09 6.82
CA GLY A 96 -2.40 -3.01 7.78
C GLY A 96 -1.04 -2.85 7.11
N SER A 97 -0.84 -3.45 5.93
CA SER A 97 0.38 -3.25 5.15
C SER A 97 0.55 -1.80 4.69
N ALA A 98 -0.54 -1.15 4.26
CA ALA A 98 -0.54 0.26 3.88
C ALA A 98 -0.27 1.15 5.09
N GLN A 99 -0.94 0.90 6.22
CA GLN A 99 -0.72 1.64 7.46
C GLN A 99 0.74 1.54 7.94
N LEU A 100 1.34 0.35 7.88
CA LEU A 100 2.75 0.14 8.26
C LEU A 100 3.72 0.82 7.29
N ALA A 101 3.42 0.80 5.99
CA ALA A 101 4.22 1.49 4.99
C ALA A 101 4.21 3.01 5.21
N THR A 102 3.05 3.59 5.50
CA THR A 102 2.90 5.02 5.85
C THR A 102 3.64 5.35 7.14
N ALA A 103 3.50 4.54 8.19
CA ALA A 103 4.18 4.77 9.47
C ALA A 103 5.72 4.72 9.38
N ARG A 104 6.26 3.96 8.41
CA ARG A 104 7.70 3.86 8.15
C ARG A 104 8.22 4.93 7.17
N ALA A 105 7.34 5.70 6.55
CA ALA A 105 7.75 6.71 5.59
C ALA A 105 8.57 7.80 6.29
N PRO A 106 9.73 8.22 5.72
CA PRO A 106 10.51 9.31 6.29
C PRO A 106 9.69 10.61 6.34
N PRO A 107 9.87 11.44 7.38
CA PRO A 107 9.15 12.71 7.48
C PRO A 107 9.46 13.61 6.29
N LEU A 108 8.49 14.44 5.92
CA LEU A 108 8.68 15.49 4.92
C LEU A 108 9.73 16.47 5.43
N VAL A 109 10.76 16.69 4.63
CA VAL A 109 11.84 17.62 4.94
C VAL A 109 11.50 18.97 4.32
N GLU A 110 11.54 20.02 5.13
CA GLU A 110 11.51 21.39 4.61
C GLU A 110 12.81 21.69 3.87
N VAL A 111 12.69 21.97 2.57
CA VAL A 111 13.82 22.37 1.74
C VAL A 111 13.78 23.89 1.51
N PRO A 112 14.93 24.58 1.55
CA PRO A 112 15.02 25.99 1.22
C PRO A 112 14.51 26.28 -0.20
N SER A 113 13.87 27.43 -0.40
CA SER A 113 13.44 27.91 -1.72
C SER A 113 14.60 28.44 -2.59
N ARG A 114 15.80 28.56 -2.01
CA ARG A 114 17.04 29.00 -2.67
C ARG A 114 17.96 27.81 -2.95
N ALA A 115 18.92 28.01 -3.83
CA ALA A 115 19.99 27.04 -4.03
C ALA A 115 20.78 26.86 -2.72
N ALA A 116 20.86 25.63 -2.24
CA ALA A 116 21.56 25.23 -1.02
C ALA A 116 22.77 24.34 -1.37
N ILE A 117 23.76 24.33 -0.49
CA ILE A 117 24.89 23.40 -0.60
C ILE A 117 24.44 22.06 -0.02
N VAL A 118 24.40 21.04 -0.87
CA VAL A 118 24.10 19.66 -0.49
C VAL A 118 25.41 18.90 -0.37
N THR A 119 25.65 18.30 0.79
CA THR A 119 26.81 17.43 1.02
C THR A 119 26.32 16.05 1.42
N GLY A 120 26.80 14.99 0.77
CA GLY A 120 26.40 13.63 1.14
C GLY A 120 27.21 12.58 0.40
N THR A 121 27.03 11.32 0.80
CA THR A 121 27.74 10.19 0.19
C THR A 121 26.94 9.69 -1.01
N VAL A 122 27.62 9.46 -2.12
CA VAL A 122 26.99 8.96 -3.34
C VAL A 122 26.64 7.49 -3.17
N ARG A 123 25.34 7.18 -3.12
CA ARG A 123 24.84 5.81 -3.08
C ARG A 123 24.71 5.20 -4.48
N MET A 124 24.33 6.01 -5.45
CA MET A 124 24.06 5.54 -6.81
C MET A 124 24.26 6.65 -7.81
N VAL A 125 24.83 6.30 -8.97
CA VAL A 125 24.99 7.20 -10.12
C VAL A 125 24.27 6.58 -11.31
N GLU A 126 23.34 7.34 -11.88
CA GLU A 126 22.58 6.99 -13.07
C GLU A 126 23.02 7.91 -14.23
N GLN A 127 23.45 7.31 -15.34
CA GLN A 127 23.84 8.06 -16.54
C GLN A 127 22.58 8.40 -17.35
N LEU A 128 22.39 9.69 -17.69
CA LEU A 128 21.27 10.14 -18.51
C LEU A 128 21.80 10.70 -19.84
N PRO A 129 20.97 10.75 -20.90
CA PRO A 129 21.36 11.36 -22.18
C PRO A 129 21.81 12.83 -22.05
N GLN A 130 21.27 13.56 -21.07
CA GLN A 130 21.66 14.95 -20.75
C GLN A 130 22.18 15.08 -19.32
N GLY A 131 23.32 14.44 -19.03
CA GLY A 131 24.05 14.57 -17.76
C GLY A 131 23.97 13.33 -16.88
N ARG A 132 24.01 13.51 -15.56
CA ARG A 132 24.00 12.41 -14.58
C ARG A 132 23.00 12.69 -13.47
N ARG A 133 22.39 11.64 -12.93
CA ARG A 133 21.56 11.72 -11.73
C ARG A 133 22.25 10.95 -10.62
N VAL A 134 22.45 11.63 -9.49
CA VAL A 134 23.17 11.10 -8.34
C VAL A 134 22.21 11.01 -7.17
N LEU A 135 22.20 9.87 -6.49
CA LEU A 135 21.45 9.66 -5.25
C LEU A 135 22.42 9.82 -4.07
N LEU A 136 22.20 10.84 -3.25
CA LEU A 136 22.99 11.11 -2.06
C LEU A 136 22.30 10.52 -0.83
N GLU A 137 23.03 9.73 -0.05
CA GLU A 137 22.64 9.27 1.27
C GLU A 137 23.12 10.22 2.37
N GLN A 138 22.34 10.27 3.46
CA GLN A 138 22.55 11.16 4.61
C GLN A 138 22.93 12.60 4.23
N PRO A 139 22.21 13.25 3.29
CA PRO A 139 22.61 14.56 2.81
C PRO A 139 22.43 15.62 3.90
N SER A 140 23.41 16.51 4.08
CA SER A 140 23.30 17.73 4.87
C SER A 140 23.08 18.94 3.97
N LEU A 141 22.27 19.88 4.43
CA LEU A 141 21.98 21.13 3.73
C LEU A 141 22.69 22.29 4.43
N ASP A 142 23.49 23.07 3.69
CA ASP A 142 24.24 24.23 4.19
C ASP A 142 25.07 23.93 5.47
N GLY A 143 25.54 22.68 5.62
CA GLY A 143 26.30 22.23 6.81
C GLY A 143 25.44 21.92 8.04
N GLY A 144 24.12 21.86 7.90
CA GLY A 144 23.20 21.43 8.95
C GLY A 144 23.21 19.92 9.23
N ALA A 145 22.23 19.46 10.00
CA ALA A 145 22.08 18.04 10.34
C ALA A 145 21.82 17.18 9.09
N ALA A 146 22.27 15.92 9.12
CA ALA A 146 22.01 14.96 8.07
C ALA A 146 20.50 14.66 7.98
N LEU A 147 19.97 14.70 6.76
CA LEU A 147 18.58 14.41 6.51
C LEU A 147 18.31 12.90 6.59
N PRO A 148 17.16 12.48 7.13
CA PRO A 148 16.79 11.06 7.25
C PRO A 148 16.40 10.43 5.90
N ARG A 149 16.44 11.20 4.80
CA ARG A 149 16.03 10.78 3.46
C ARG A 149 17.15 10.98 2.46
N ALA A 150 17.22 10.10 1.46
CA ALA A 150 18.10 10.29 0.32
C ALA A 150 17.59 11.45 -0.56
N VAL A 151 18.53 12.20 -1.15
CA VAL A 151 18.26 13.31 -2.06
C VAL A 151 18.79 12.97 -3.44
N ARG A 152 17.94 13.14 -4.47
CA ARG A 152 18.33 12.98 -5.87
C ARG A 152 18.76 14.33 -6.43
N VAL A 153 19.99 14.42 -6.90
CA VAL A 153 20.55 15.61 -7.55
C VAL A 153 20.81 15.30 -9.02
N ARG A 154 20.40 16.19 -9.92
CA ARG A 154 20.72 16.10 -11.35
C ARG A 154 21.90 17.03 -11.63
N LEU A 155 23.00 16.45 -12.11
CA LEU A 155 24.17 17.16 -12.61
C LEU A 155 24.00 17.43 -14.10
N ARG A 156 24.39 18.62 -14.56
CA ARG A 156 24.23 19.02 -15.97
C ARG A 156 25.35 18.43 -16.82
N ALA A 157 25.10 18.26 -18.12
CA ALA A 157 26.15 17.93 -19.06
C ALA A 157 27.17 19.09 -19.12
N GLY A 158 28.41 18.82 -18.75
CA GLY A 158 29.47 19.84 -18.61
C GLY A 158 30.22 19.78 -17.27
N ASP A 159 29.69 19.09 -16.26
CA ASP A 159 30.45 18.80 -15.04
C ASP A 159 31.46 17.67 -15.34
N GLU A 160 32.74 18.06 -15.51
CA GLU A 160 33.85 17.14 -15.86
C GLU A 160 34.28 16.24 -14.68
N VAL A 161 33.79 16.51 -13.47
CA VAL A 161 34.14 15.74 -12.28
C VAL A 161 33.60 14.31 -12.39
N ALA A 162 34.49 13.33 -12.37
CA ALA A 162 34.12 11.93 -12.23
C ALA A 162 33.50 11.71 -10.84
N VAL A 163 32.29 11.19 -10.80
CA VAL A 163 31.56 10.86 -9.56
C VAL A 163 31.26 9.38 -9.59
N ALA A 164 31.75 8.66 -8.59
CA ALA A 164 31.52 7.24 -8.39
C ALA A 164 30.68 6.98 -7.13
N THR A 165 30.20 5.76 -7.00
CA THR A 165 29.51 5.32 -5.78
C THR A 165 30.52 5.23 -4.63
N GLY A 166 30.17 5.75 -3.46
CA GLY A 166 31.03 5.85 -2.29
C GLY A 166 31.69 7.22 -2.11
N ASP A 167 31.70 8.07 -3.14
CA ASP A 167 32.32 9.40 -3.05
C ASP A 167 31.51 10.34 -2.16
N THR A 168 32.21 11.27 -1.49
CA THR A 168 31.55 12.40 -0.82
C THR A 168 31.38 13.53 -1.81
N LEU A 169 30.14 13.85 -2.17
CA LEU A 169 29.82 14.92 -3.11
C LEU A 169 29.36 16.17 -2.34
N ARG A 170 29.95 17.32 -2.66
CA ARG A 170 29.49 18.64 -2.21
C ARG A 170 29.10 19.47 -3.43
N VAL A 171 27.81 19.78 -3.56
CA VAL A 171 27.27 20.44 -4.76
C VAL A 171 26.26 21.51 -4.38
N ARG A 172 26.25 22.62 -5.12
CA ARG A 172 25.21 23.65 -5.00
C ARG A 172 24.04 23.26 -5.89
N ALA A 173 22.90 22.94 -5.29
CA ALA A 173 21.70 22.50 -6.00
C ALA A 173 20.46 23.23 -5.52
N LEU A 174 19.50 23.43 -6.43
CA LEU A 174 18.15 23.86 -6.09
C LEU A 174 17.31 22.63 -5.76
N LEU A 175 16.79 22.56 -4.54
CA LEU A 175 15.95 21.45 -4.10
C LEU A 175 14.48 21.78 -4.31
N MET A 176 13.74 20.82 -4.85
CA MET A 176 12.29 20.93 -5.00
C MET A 176 11.63 20.17 -3.87
N ARG A 177 10.52 20.73 -3.36
CA ARG A 177 9.63 20.00 -2.46
C ARG A 177 9.11 18.76 -3.20
N PRO A 178 8.93 17.62 -2.49
CA PRO A 178 8.22 16.48 -3.08
C PRO A 178 6.88 16.96 -3.65
N ALA A 179 6.54 16.52 -4.85
CA ALA A 179 5.22 16.78 -5.41
C ALA A 179 4.15 16.20 -4.47
N PRO A 180 2.98 16.86 -4.34
CA PRO A 180 1.86 16.24 -3.64
C PRO A 180 1.53 14.90 -4.30
N PRO A 181 1.01 13.92 -3.53
CA PRO A 181 0.49 12.69 -4.11
C PRO A 181 -0.57 13.04 -5.17
N ALA A 182 -0.50 12.36 -6.32
CA ALA A 182 -1.42 12.52 -7.45
C ALA A 182 -2.77 11.84 -7.20
#